data_AF-W9DZB4-F1
#
_entry.id   AF-W9DZB4-F1
#
_cell.length_a   1.000
_cell.length_b   1.000
_cell.length_c   1.000
_cell.angle_alpha   90.00
_cell.angle_beta   90.00
_cell.angle_gamma   90.00
#
_symmetry.space_group_name_H-M   'P 1'
#
loop_
_entity.id
_entity.type
_entity.pdbx_description
1 polymer ?
#
loop_
_entity_poly.entity_id
_entity_poly.type
_entity_poly.pdbx_seq_one_letter_code
_entity_poly.pdbx_strand_id
1 'polypeptide(L)'
;MDTSRDLFHFTDGAQAYAGRYLHLQDNPLHTHSFMEIAFTVGGQATHHCLAGRRTLETRDVVLLRPGVWHGYEDCRELELYNCCFSSELLRRELSWMRDDPLLGYLLWAGPYASHGRGTLAFRLEPDTFDLCVRQLESLSALRHLSPGEYRGDLIGRLTLLFGALARSVASAADTQSARLQPSHPAVGKVMRLFEADIARHWTLAELADQLHLAPGYLVRVFKAATGLPPIAYLAQLRVEHAAVLLLHTDEPVTSVGRAVGWPDQNYFARRFKAHYGLNATTYRQRFATHVDHHDGLPAAEPIPEAG
;
A
#
# COMPACT_ATOMS: atom_id res chain seq x y z
N MET A 1 16.01 16.11 13.72
CA MET A 1 14.60 15.85 14.08
C MET A 1 14.38 14.37 13.88
N ASP A 2 13.79 13.71 14.86
CA ASP A 2 13.55 12.26 14.85
C ASP A 2 12.47 11.92 13.81
N THR A 3 12.89 11.57 12.59
CA THR A 3 12.01 11.21 11.47
C THR A 3 11.34 9.84 11.65
N SER A 4 11.69 9.09 12.70
CA SER A 4 11.06 7.80 12.99
C SER A 4 9.59 7.96 13.38
N ARG A 5 9.20 9.11 13.94
CA ARG A 5 7.79 9.43 14.26
C ARG A 5 6.94 9.68 13.01
N ASP A 6 7.52 10.29 11.98
CA ASP A 6 6.84 10.62 10.71
C ASP A 6 6.65 9.38 9.82
N LEU A 7 7.41 8.30 10.08
CA LEU A 7 7.34 7.02 9.39
C LEU A 7 6.09 6.20 9.73
N PHE A 8 5.38 6.51 10.81
CA PHE A 8 4.20 5.72 11.22
C PHE A 8 2.88 6.41 10.88
N HIS A 9 2.89 7.73 10.66
CA HIS A 9 1.67 8.50 10.43
C HIS A 9 1.86 9.63 9.42
N PHE A 10 0.86 9.84 8.56
CA PHE A 10 0.69 11.09 7.81
C PHE A 10 0.07 12.14 8.75
N THR A 11 0.83 12.69 9.69
CA THR A 11 0.33 13.64 10.69
C THR A 11 0.26 15.10 10.23
N ASP A 12 0.95 15.45 9.13
CA ASP A 12 1.18 16.87 8.78
C ASP A 12 0.48 17.31 7.47
N GLY A 13 -0.53 16.56 7.01
CA GLY A 13 -1.24 16.86 5.76
C GLY A 13 -0.44 16.60 4.48
N ALA A 14 0.83 16.19 4.59
CA ALA A 14 1.58 15.62 3.48
C ALA A 14 0.84 14.40 2.91
N GLN A 15 0.82 14.26 1.58
CA GLN A 15 0.13 13.14 0.92
C GLN A 15 1.08 12.05 0.44
N ALA A 16 2.37 12.37 0.31
CA ALA A 16 3.45 11.47 0.02
C ALA A 16 4.79 12.03 0.51
N TYR A 17 5.75 11.15 0.73
CA TYR A 17 7.11 11.43 1.16
C TYR A 17 8.06 10.36 0.61
N ALA A 18 9.34 10.69 0.43
CA ALA A 18 10.38 9.70 0.23
C ALA A 18 11.63 10.02 1.05
N GLY A 19 12.32 8.99 1.54
CA GLY A 19 13.53 9.14 2.33
C GLY A 19 14.44 7.91 2.33
N ARG A 20 15.73 8.14 2.63
CA ARG A 20 16.75 7.09 2.82
C ARG A 20 16.87 6.70 4.29
N TYR A 21 17.01 5.40 4.52
CA TYR A 21 17.12 4.79 5.84
C TYR A 21 18.23 3.75 5.85
N LEU A 22 19.11 3.82 6.84
CA LEU A 22 20.14 2.82 7.09
C LEU A 22 19.75 1.96 8.28
N HIS A 23 19.67 0.65 8.07
CA HIS A 23 19.44 -0.35 9.10
C HIS A 23 20.73 -1.11 9.39
N LEU A 24 21.41 -0.71 10.47
CA LEU A 24 22.56 -1.42 11.02
C LEU A 24 22.16 -2.62 11.91
N GLN A 25 20.90 -2.66 12.33
CA GLN A 25 20.30 -3.70 13.16
C GLN A 25 18.95 -4.09 12.59
N ASP A 26 18.45 -5.24 13.04
CA ASP A 26 17.11 -5.72 12.71
C ASP A 26 16.05 -4.68 13.09
N ASN A 27 15.10 -4.48 12.18
CA ASN A 27 13.93 -3.64 12.41
C ASN A 27 12.74 -4.55 12.78
N PRO A 28 12.21 -4.45 14.01
CA PRO A 28 11.13 -5.33 14.46
C PRO A 28 9.89 -5.23 13.58
N LEU A 29 9.02 -6.24 13.69
CA LEU A 29 7.75 -6.23 12.99
C LEU A 29 6.92 -5.00 13.37
N HIS A 30 6.54 -4.22 12.36
CA HIS A 30 5.72 -3.02 12.44
C HIS A 30 4.75 -2.97 11.26
N THR A 31 3.92 -1.93 11.18
CA THR A 31 2.97 -1.70 10.08
C THR A 31 2.67 -0.21 9.96
N HIS A 32 1.98 0.18 8.89
CA HIS A 32 1.65 1.57 8.59
C HIS A 32 0.25 1.68 7.95
N SER A 33 -0.40 2.84 8.10
CA SER A 33 -1.74 3.12 7.52
C SER A 33 -1.72 3.57 6.06
N PHE A 34 -0.54 3.62 5.45
CA PHE A 34 -0.34 4.12 4.10
C PHE A 34 0.20 3.06 3.13
N MET A 35 0.39 3.42 1.87
CA MET A 35 1.14 2.63 0.91
C MET A 35 2.63 2.91 1.07
N GLU A 36 3.45 1.88 1.10
CA GLU A 36 4.91 2.00 1.09
C GLU A 36 5.49 1.28 -0.13
N ILE A 37 6.49 1.88 -0.76
CA ILE A 37 7.36 1.21 -1.72
C ILE A 37 8.80 1.35 -1.21
N ALA A 38 9.37 0.26 -0.72
CA ALA A 38 10.74 0.20 -0.24
C ALA A 38 11.68 -0.29 -1.35
N PHE A 39 12.70 0.50 -1.65
CA PHE A 39 13.76 0.18 -2.59
C PHE A 39 15.02 -0.20 -1.83
N THR A 40 15.57 -1.38 -2.08
CA THR A 40 16.88 -1.75 -1.51
C THR A 40 17.96 -1.12 -2.37
N VAL A 41 18.66 -0.11 -1.83
CA VAL A 41 19.73 0.63 -2.52
C VAL A 41 21.11 0.12 -2.15
N GLY A 42 21.26 -0.55 -1.01
CA GLY A 42 22.52 -1.12 -0.54
C GLY A 42 22.31 -2.19 0.53
N GLY A 43 23.36 -2.95 0.80
CA GLY A 43 23.37 -3.99 1.84
C GLY A 43 22.46 -5.18 1.54
N GLN A 44 22.11 -5.91 2.60
CA GLN A 44 21.26 -7.11 2.54
C GLN A 44 20.44 -7.26 3.83
N ALA A 45 19.24 -7.83 3.73
CA ALA A 45 18.47 -8.28 4.88
C ALA A 45 17.45 -9.35 4.47
N THR A 46 16.86 -10.01 5.47
CA THR A 46 15.63 -10.80 5.30
C THR A 46 14.43 -9.92 5.59
N HIS A 47 13.62 -9.61 4.58
CA HIS A 47 12.31 -8.98 4.77
C HIS A 47 11.29 -10.05 5.16
N HIS A 48 10.66 -9.84 6.31
CA HIS A 48 9.65 -10.71 6.87
C HIS A 48 8.31 -9.99 6.87
N CYS A 49 7.32 -10.56 6.20
CA CYS A 49 5.96 -10.03 6.16
C CYS A 49 4.92 -11.17 6.11
N LEU A 50 3.65 -10.79 5.99
CA LEU A 50 2.54 -11.75 5.89
C LEU A 50 2.64 -12.72 4.69
N ALA A 51 3.32 -12.33 3.62
CA ALA A 51 3.54 -13.19 2.45
C ALA A 51 4.67 -14.21 2.65
N GLY A 52 5.46 -14.08 3.72
CA GLY A 52 6.60 -14.94 4.06
C GLY A 52 7.88 -14.15 4.31
N ARG A 53 9.01 -14.87 4.29
CA ARG A 53 10.36 -14.31 4.43
C ARG A 53 11.05 -14.32 3.08
N ARG A 54 11.77 -13.24 2.76
CA ARG A 54 12.55 -13.12 1.51
C ARG A 54 13.84 -12.35 1.75
N THR A 55 14.92 -12.77 1.12
CA THR A 55 16.16 -12.00 1.12
C THR A 55 16.01 -10.81 0.16
N LEU A 56 16.46 -9.64 0.61
CA LEU A 56 16.55 -8.42 -0.17
C LEU A 56 18.00 -8.10 -0.51
N GLU A 57 18.22 -7.73 -1.76
CA GLU A 57 19.50 -7.25 -2.30
C GLU A 57 19.26 -5.96 -3.10
N THR A 58 20.33 -5.24 -3.44
CA THR A 58 20.24 -4.02 -4.26
C THR A 58 19.41 -4.25 -5.52
N ARG A 59 18.49 -3.30 -5.78
CA ARG A 59 17.45 -3.31 -6.85
C ARG A 59 16.19 -4.11 -6.54
N ASP A 60 16.10 -4.79 -5.40
CA ASP A 60 14.83 -5.34 -4.96
C ASP A 60 13.89 -4.24 -4.47
N VAL A 61 12.65 -4.32 -4.94
CA VAL A 61 11.56 -3.40 -4.59
C VAL A 61 10.45 -4.20 -3.93
N VAL A 62 9.91 -3.65 -2.85
CA VAL A 62 8.75 -4.19 -2.15
C VAL A 62 7.70 -3.10 -2.00
N LEU A 63 6.51 -3.33 -2.56
CA LEU A 63 5.32 -2.52 -2.32
C LEU A 63 4.47 -3.18 -1.25
N LEU A 64 4.04 -2.39 -0.27
CA LEU A 64 3.23 -2.80 0.89
C LEU A 64 1.92 -2.01 0.92
N ARG A 65 0.80 -2.72 1.06
CA ARG A 65 -0.53 -2.12 1.24
C ARG A 65 -0.74 -1.69 2.71
N PRO A 66 -1.67 -0.76 2.96
CA PRO A 66 -2.03 -0.35 4.32
C PRO A 66 -2.33 -1.54 5.24
N GLY A 67 -1.75 -1.46 6.42
CA GLY A 67 -1.94 -2.42 7.50
C GLY A 67 -1.21 -3.75 7.34
N VAL A 68 -0.50 -3.97 6.22
CA VAL A 68 0.39 -5.12 6.11
C VAL A 68 1.54 -4.94 7.08
N TRP A 69 1.74 -5.90 7.97
CA TRP A 69 2.88 -5.88 8.88
C TRP A 69 4.12 -6.47 8.21
N HIS A 70 5.28 -5.91 8.53
CA HIS A 70 6.57 -6.34 8.03
C HIS A 70 7.70 -5.94 8.99
N GLY A 71 8.89 -6.50 8.77
CA GLY A 71 10.13 -6.13 9.44
C GLY A 71 11.34 -6.61 8.65
N TYR A 72 12.53 -6.27 9.14
CA TYR A 72 13.80 -6.62 8.54
C TYR A 72 14.65 -7.36 9.57
N GLU A 73 15.14 -8.53 9.20
CA GLU A 73 15.93 -9.43 10.04
C GLU A 73 17.27 -9.70 9.35
N ASP A 74 18.29 -10.10 10.11
CA ASP A 74 19.64 -10.37 9.61
C ASP A 74 20.23 -9.20 8.79
N CYS A 75 20.00 -7.96 9.24
CA CYS A 75 20.42 -6.76 8.53
C CYS A 75 21.95 -6.64 8.44
N ARG A 76 22.46 -6.41 7.23
CA ARG A 76 23.87 -6.16 6.92
C ARG A 76 23.98 -4.84 6.18
N GLU A 77 24.09 -3.75 6.94
CA GLU A 77 24.11 -2.38 6.42
C GLU A 77 22.99 -2.15 5.39
N LEU A 78 21.79 -2.63 5.69
CA LEU A 78 20.67 -2.56 4.77
C LEU A 78 20.31 -1.10 4.56
N GLU A 79 20.42 -0.65 3.32
CA GLU A 79 20.04 0.70 2.94
C GLU A 79 18.78 0.67 2.09
N LEU A 80 17.75 1.35 2.58
CA LEU A 80 16.45 1.46 1.93
C LEU A 80 16.17 2.90 1.50
N TYR A 81 15.49 3.05 0.37
CA TYR A 81 14.81 4.28 -0.01
C TYR A 81 13.31 4.01 -0.02
N ASN A 82 12.58 4.56 0.94
CA ASN A 82 11.15 4.33 1.06
C ASN A 82 10.38 5.47 0.40
N CYS A 83 9.33 5.12 -0.33
CA CYS A 83 8.33 6.05 -0.83
C CYS A 83 6.99 5.73 -0.18
N CYS A 84 6.53 6.63 0.68
CA CYS A 84 5.29 6.48 1.43
C CYS A 84 4.24 7.41 0.85
N PHE A 85 3.00 6.95 0.65
CA PHE A 85 1.91 7.78 0.15
C PHE A 85 0.54 7.34 0.65
N SER A 86 -0.31 8.31 0.92
CA SER A 86 -1.64 8.09 1.48
C SER A 86 -2.58 7.42 0.47
N SER A 87 -3.52 6.61 0.95
CA SER A 87 -4.61 6.12 0.10
C SER A 87 -5.52 7.23 -0.40
N GLU A 88 -5.55 8.39 0.28
CA GLU A 88 -6.30 9.57 -0.16
C GLU A 88 -5.74 10.15 -1.46
N LEU A 89 -4.41 10.22 -1.58
CA LEU A 89 -3.73 10.67 -2.80
C LEU A 89 -4.17 9.83 -4.01
N LEU A 90 -4.20 8.50 -3.85
CA LEU A 90 -4.67 7.59 -4.88
C LEU A 90 -6.16 7.77 -5.19
N ARG A 91 -6.99 8.10 -4.20
CA ARG A 91 -8.43 8.24 -4.39
C ARG A 91 -8.84 9.56 -5.03
N ARG A 92 -8.09 10.63 -4.78
CA ARG A 92 -8.41 11.97 -5.29
C ARG A 92 -7.60 12.30 -6.53
N GLU A 93 -6.29 12.46 -6.35
CA GLU A 93 -5.42 13.06 -7.35
C GLU A 93 -5.00 12.06 -8.43
N LEU A 94 -4.74 10.82 -8.01
CA LEU A 94 -4.26 9.75 -8.88
C LEU A 94 -5.34 8.69 -9.15
N SER A 95 -6.62 9.08 -9.03
CA SER A 95 -7.76 8.16 -9.18
C SER A 95 -7.85 7.53 -10.56
N TRP A 96 -7.37 8.23 -11.59
CA TRP A 96 -7.30 7.74 -12.97
C TRP A 96 -6.38 6.52 -13.12
N MET A 97 -5.36 6.36 -12.26
CA MET A 97 -4.38 5.27 -12.35
C MET A 97 -4.99 3.88 -12.15
N ARG A 98 -6.15 3.82 -11.50
CA ARG A 98 -6.92 2.59 -11.34
C ARG A 98 -7.46 2.05 -12.65
N ASP A 99 -7.86 2.94 -13.54
CA ASP A 99 -8.47 2.58 -14.82
C ASP A 99 -7.38 2.20 -15.85
N ASP A 100 -6.13 2.62 -15.60
CA ASP A 100 -4.93 2.20 -16.34
C ASP A 100 -4.55 0.75 -16.01
N PRO A 101 -4.36 -0.14 -17.01
CA PRO A 101 -4.10 -1.56 -16.75
C PRO A 101 -2.79 -1.84 -16.01
N LEU A 102 -1.72 -1.08 -16.31
CA LEU A 102 -0.40 -1.31 -15.73
C LEU A 102 -0.33 -0.76 -14.31
N LEU A 103 -0.77 0.49 -14.12
CA LEU A 103 -0.78 1.14 -12.81
C LEU A 103 -1.83 0.51 -11.89
N GLY A 104 -2.99 0.14 -12.43
CA GLY A 104 -4.04 -0.62 -11.75
C GLY A 104 -3.52 -1.94 -11.20
N TYR A 105 -2.72 -2.66 -11.99
CA TYR A 105 -2.05 -3.86 -11.51
C TYR A 105 -1.01 -3.55 -10.43
N LEU A 106 -0.08 -2.62 -10.68
CA LEU A 106 0.99 -2.28 -9.72
C LEU A 106 0.43 -1.95 -8.33
N LEU A 107 -0.57 -1.07 -8.27
CA LEU A 107 -1.01 -0.46 -7.02
C LEU A 107 -2.17 -1.23 -6.35
N TRP A 108 -3.04 -1.93 -7.10
CA TRP A 108 -4.22 -2.61 -6.55
C TRP A 108 -4.21 -4.13 -6.73
N ALA A 109 -4.14 -4.65 -7.95
CA ALA A 109 -4.35 -6.09 -8.19
C ALA A 109 -3.11 -6.93 -7.83
N GLY A 110 -1.92 -6.47 -8.23
CA GLY A 110 -0.64 -7.14 -8.06
C GLY A 110 -0.29 -7.49 -6.61
N PRO A 111 -0.45 -6.58 -5.64
CA PRO A 111 -0.17 -6.88 -4.22
C PRO A 111 -1.00 -8.04 -3.64
N TYR A 112 -2.12 -8.39 -4.28
CA TYR A 112 -2.98 -9.50 -3.87
C TYR A 112 -2.94 -10.69 -4.85
N ALA A 113 -2.20 -10.56 -5.95
CA ALA A 113 -1.96 -11.65 -6.88
C ALA A 113 -1.04 -12.72 -6.25
N SER A 114 -1.22 -13.98 -6.62
CA SER A 114 -0.27 -15.08 -6.34
C SER A 114 0.29 -15.13 -4.90
N HIS A 115 -0.58 -15.21 -3.89
CA HIS A 115 -0.22 -15.23 -2.46
C HIS A 115 0.47 -13.96 -1.93
N GLY A 116 0.43 -12.84 -2.67
CA GLY A 116 1.07 -11.58 -2.29
C GLY A 116 0.58 -10.99 -0.97
N ARG A 117 -0.64 -11.31 -0.52
CA ARG A 117 -1.15 -10.93 0.84
C ARG A 117 -1.01 -9.42 1.15
N GLY A 118 -1.19 -8.57 0.15
CA GLY A 118 -1.01 -7.12 0.27
C GLY A 118 0.43 -6.65 0.00
N THR A 119 1.28 -7.51 -0.56
CA THR A 119 2.65 -7.21 -0.93
C THR A 119 2.91 -7.54 -2.39
N LEU A 120 3.69 -6.69 -3.07
CA LEU A 120 4.20 -6.96 -4.40
C LEU A 120 5.71 -6.75 -4.40
N ALA A 121 6.41 -7.78 -4.86
CA ALA A 121 7.85 -7.90 -4.72
C ALA A 121 8.48 -8.23 -6.08
N PHE A 122 9.46 -7.45 -6.51
CA PHE A 122 10.12 -7.63 -7.81
C PHE A 122 11.51 -6.98 -7.80
N ARG A 123 12.33 -7.32 -8.80
CA ARG A 123 13.68 -6.78 -8.98
C ARG A 123 13.71 -5.88 -10.22
N LEU A 124 14.33 -4.72 -10.09
CA LEU A 124 14.47 -3.78 -11.20
C LEU A 124 15.74 -4.05 -12.02
N GLU A 125 15.66 -3.79 -13.32
CA GLU A 125 16.84 -3.64 -14.17
C GLU A 125 17.61 -2.38 -13.79
N PRO A 126 18.96 -2.36 -13.91
CA PRO A 126 19.81 -1.27 -13.42
C PRO A 126 19.36 0.13 -13.87
N ASP A 127 19.13 0.34 -15.17
CA ASP A 127 18.73 1.65 -15.70
C ASP A 127 17.38 2.13 -15.16
N THR A 128 16.44 1.20 -14.95
CA THR A 128 15.12 1.52 -14.38
C THR A 128 15.22 1.82 -12.89
N PHE A 129 16.09 1.10 -12.18
CA PHE A 129 16.38 1.37 -10.78
C PHE A 129 16.94 2.77 -10.58
N ASP A 130 17.97 3.14 -11.34
CA ASP A 130 18.59 4.48 -11.26
C ASP A 130 17.59 5.59 -11.61
N LEU A 131 16.71 5.34 -12.58
CA LEU A 131 15.62 6.26 -12.91
C LEU A 131 14.67 6.45 -11.73
N CYS A 132 14.28 5.37 -11.05
CA CYS A 132 13.39 5.43 -9.89
C CYS A 132 14.05 6.17 -8.73
N VAL A 133 15.32 5.85 -8.42
CA VAL A 133 16.08 6.53 -7.35
C VAL A 133 16.15 8.04 -7.59
N ARG A 134 16.41 8.49 -8.82
CA ARG A 134 16.38 9.94 -9.15
C ARG A 134 15.02 10.60 -8.88
N GLN A 135 13.90 9.89 -9.11
CA GLN A 135 12.57 10.42 -8.77
C GLN A 135 12.38 10.52 -7.26
N LEU A 136 12.88 9.53 -6.50
CA LEU A 136 12.82 9.51 -5.04
C LEU A 136 13.65 10.62 -4.42
N GLU A 137 14.89 10.82 -4.87
CA GLU A 137 15.76 11.94 -4.46
C GLU A 137 15.10 13.28 -4.71
N SER A 138 14.51 13.44 -5.89
CA SER A 138 13.82 14.67 -6.22
C SER A 138 12.51 14.86 -5.44
N LEU A 139 11.89 13.78 -4.95
CA LEU A 139 10.72 13.84 -4.07
C LEU A 139 11.13 14.20 -2.65
N SER A 140 12.23 13.61 -2.13
CA SER A 140 12.82 13.93 -0.83
C SER A 140 13.16 15.41 -0.73
N ALA A 141 13.76 15.98 -1.78
CA ALA A 141 14.13 17.40 -1.83
C ALA A 141 12.94 18.37 -1.65
N LEU A 142 11.70 17.94 -1.92
CA LEU A 142 10.50 18.77 -1.75
C LEU A 142 10.05 18.89 -0.29
N ARG A 143 10.58 18.07 0.64
CA ARG A 143 10.12 18.00 2.04
C ARG A 143 10.19 19.32 2.82
N HIS A 144 10.99 20.27 2.34
CA HIS A 144 11.19 21.58 2.97
C HIS A 144 10.27 22.68 2.42
N LEU A 145 9.55 22.40 1.34
CA LEU A 145 8.60 23.32 0.72
C LEU A 145 7.22 23.19 1.36
N SER A 146 6.38 24.22 1.27
CA SER A 146 5.01 24.10 1.77
C SER A 146 4.14 23.28 0.79
N PRO A 147 3.14 22.51 1.25
CA PRO A 147 2.31 21.65 0.39
C PRO A 147 1.66 22.34 -0.82
N GLY A 148 1.38 23.65 -0.73
CA GLY A 148 0.83 24.42 -1.85
C GLY A 148 1.83 24.69 -2.98
N GLU A 149 3.12 24.66 -2.69
CA GLU A 149 4.20 25.01 -3.62
C GLU A 149 4.71 23.80 -4.43
N TYR A 150 4.62 22.58 -3.88
CA TYR A 150 5.21 21.40 -4.50
C TYR A 150 4.20 20.35 -4.99
N ARG A 151 2.89 20.60 -4.88
CA ARG A 151 1.84 19.63 -5.23
C ARG A 151 1.96 19.11 -6.67
N GLY A 152 2.21 20.00 -7.64
CA GLY A 152 2.40 19.61 -9.03
C GLY A 152 3.61 18.69 -9.24
N ASP A 153 4.72 19.01 -8.57
CA ASP A 153 5.95 18.22 -8.62
C ASP A 153 5.75 16.85 -7.96
N LEU A 154 5.06 16.79 -6.82
CA LEU A 154 4.70 15.55 -6.14
C LEU A 154 3.95 14.60 -7.08
N ILE A 155 2.86 15.09 -7.67
CA ILE A 155 2.01 14.31 -8.58
C ILE A 155 2.82 13.85 -9.79
N GLY A 156 3.58 14.76 -10.40
CA GLY A 156 4.39 14.47 -11.59
C GLY A 156 5.45 13.39 -11.33
N ARG A 157 6.20 13.52 -10.24
CA ARG A 157 7.26 12.57 -9.86
C ARG A 157 6.70 11.20 -9.51
N LEU A 158 5.62 11.14 -8.74
CA LEU A 158 4.95 9.86 -8.43
C LEU A 158 4.39 9.20 -9.70
N THR A 159 3.85 9.98 -10.63
CA THR A 159 3.36 9.44 -11.91
C THR A 159 4.48 8.82 -12.74
N LEU A 160 5.65 9.48 -12.81
CA LEU A 160 6.83 8.95 -13.49
C LEU A 160 7.37 7.69 -12.79
N LEU A 161 7.46 7.72 -11.46
CA LEU A 161 7.90 6.60 -10.63
C LEU A 161 7.00 5.37 -10.85
N PHE A 162 5.70 5.52 -10.66
CA PHE A 162 4.74 4.42 -10.80
C PHE A 162 4.70 3.90 -12.25
N GLY A 163 4.81 4.78 -13.25
CA GLY A 163 4.89 4.37 -14.65
C GLY A 163 6.12 3.50 -14.94
N ALA A 164 7.29 3.83 -14.37
CA ALA A 164 8.50 3.03 -14.52
C ALA A 164 8.36 1.65 -13.84
N LEU A 165 7.87 1.63 -12.59
CA LEU A 165 7.63 0.39 -11.84
C LEU A 165 6.62 -0.52 -12.53
N ALA A 166 5.50 0.05 -12.99
CA ALA A 166 4.43 -0.73 -13.61
C ALA A 166 4.87 -1.40 -14.91
N ARG A 167 5.70 -0.72 -15.72
CA ARG A 167 6.31 -1.33 -16.93
C ARG A 167 7.26 -2.48 -16.58
N SER A 168 8.07 -2.32 -15.53
CA SER A 168 8.99 -3.38 -15.08
C SER A 168 8.26 -4.61 -14.55
N VAL A 169 7.20 -4.41 -13.77
CA VAL A 169 6.34 -5.51 -13.28
C VAL A 169 5.64 -6.22 -14.45
N ALA A 170 5.25 -5.48 -15.48
CA ALA A 170 4.61 -6.05 -16.66
C ALA A 170 5.58 -6.86 -17.54
N SER A 171 6.84 -6.44 -17.66
CA SER A 171 7.86 -7.18 -18.42
C SER A 171 8.31 -8.46 -17.71
N ALA A 172 8.28 -8.50 -16.37
CA ALA A 172 8.70 -9.66 -15.59
C ALA A 172 7.66 -10.80 -15.57
N ALA A 173 6.42 -10.54 -15.99
CA ALA A 173 5.38 -11.56 -16.04
C ALA A 173 5.15 -12.02 -17.47
N ASP A 174 5.26 -13.34 -17.71
CA ASP A 174 5.03 -14.05 -18.99
C ASP A 174 3.61 -13.87 -19.59
N THR A 175 2.81 -12.92 -19.12
CA THR A 175 1.44 -12.67 -19.57
C THR A 175 1.25 -11.20 -19.95
N GLN A 176 2.15 -10.69 -20.79
CA GLN A 176 2.16 -9.31 -21.27
C GLN A 176 0.84 -8.95 -21.98
N SER A 177 0.23 -9.88 -22.72
CA SER A 177 -0.94 -9.60 -23.56
C SER A 177 -2.27 -9.43 -22.80
N ALA A 178 -2.45 -10.11 -21.66
CA ALA A 178 -3.71 -10.02 -20.90
C ALA A 178 -3.76 -8.78 -19.99
N ARG A 179 -2.59 -8.30 -19.54
CA ARG A 179 -2.47 -7.17 -18.60
C ARG A 179 -2.49 -5.80 -19.28
N LEU A 180 -2.34 -5.75 -20.61
CA LEU A 180 -2.31 -4.50 -21.38
C LEU A 180 -3.69 -4.09 -21.94
N GLN A 181 -4.73 -4.92 -21.79
CA GLN A 181 -6.05 -4.55 -22.28
C GLN A 181 -6.70 -3.51 -21.35
N PRO A 182 -7.26 -2.42 -21.90
CA PRO A 182 -8.03 -1.46 -21.11
C PRO A 182 -9.10 -2.17 -20.29
N SER A 183 -9.20 -1.81 -19.01
CA SER A 183 -10.23 -2.38 -18.14
C SER A 183 -11.62 -1.93 -18.62
N HIS A 184 -12.63 -2.79 -18.44
CA HIS A 184 -14.01 -2.42 -18.76
C HIS A 184 -14.44 -1.25 -17.84
N PRO A 185 -15.07 -0.16 -18.33
CA PRO A 185 -15.39 1.04 -17.53
C PRO A 185 -16.23 0.77 -16.26
N ALA A 186 -17.01 -0.32 -16.26
CA ALA A 186 -17.74 -0.80 -15.10
C ALA A 186 -16.84 -1.06 -13.88
N VAL A 187 -15.59 -1.47 -14.08
CA VAL A 187 -14.63 -1.74 -13.00
C VAL A 187 -14.37 -0.48 -12.19
N GLY A 188 -13.91 0.59 -12.86
CA GLY A 188 -13.69 1.89 -12.23
C GLY A 188 -14.95 2.44 -11.55
N LYS A 189 -16.12 2.28 -12.18
CA LYS A 189 -17.41 2.72 -11.59
C LYS A 189 -17.76 1.95 -10.31
N VAL A 190 -17.60 0.63 -10.28
CA VAL A 190 -17.81 -0.17 -9.05
C VAL A 190 -16.85 0.25 -7.95
N MET A 191 -15.57 0.44 -8.27
CA MET A 191 -14.60 0.86 -7.24
C MET A 191 -14.94 2.23 -6.66
N ARG A 192 -15.38 3.19 -7.49
CA ARG A 192 -15.86 4.50 -7.01
C ARG A 192 -17.10 4.38 -6.12
N LEU A 193 -18.04 3.49 -6.45
CA LEU A 193 -19.22 3.23 -5.60
C LEU A 193 -18.81 2.70 -4.21
N PHE A 194 -17.84 1.78 -4.17
CA PHE A 194 -17.32 1.25 -2.90
C PHE A 194 -16.57 2.29 -2.06
N GLU A 195 -15.82 3.18 -2.69
CA GLU A 195 -15.09 4.23 -1.98
C GLU A 195 -15.97 5.36 -1.48
N ALA A 196 -17.05 5.66 -2.20
CA ALA A 196 -18.03 6.66 -1.78
C ALA A 196 -18.80 6.21 -0.53
N ASP A 197 -19.06 4.91 -0.40
CA ASP A 197 -19.73 4.32 0.76
C ASP A 197 -19.26 2.89 1.00
N ILE A 198 -18.17 2.79 1.76
CA ILE A 198 -17.53 1.51 2.06
C ILE A 198 -18.36 0.67 3.04
N ALA A 199 -19.14 1.33 3.90
CA ALA A 199 -19.93 0.70 4.95
C ALA A 199 -21.23 0.10 4.41
N ARG A 200 -21.79 0.67 3.33
CA ARG A 200 -23.02 0.18 2.71
C ARG A 200 -22.95 -1.29 2.33
N HIS A 201 -24.03 -2.01 2.63
CA HIS A 201 -24.21 -3.39 2.20
C HIS A 201 -24.53 -3.45 0.69
N TRP A 202 -23.49 -3.56 -0.14
CA TRP A 202 -23.63 -3.74 -1.57
C TRP A 202 -23.93 -5.20 -1.93
N THR A 203 -24.94 -5.42 -2.77
CA THR A 203 -25.19 -6.73 -3.39
C THR A 203 -24.68 -6.75 -4.83
N LEU A 204 -24.32 -7.94 -5.33
CA LEU A 204 -23.92 -8.09 -6.73
C LEU A 204 -25.06 -7.72 -7.69
N ALA A 205 -26.30 -8.04 -7.32
CA ALA A 205 -27.48 -7.70 -8.11
C ALA A 205 -27.65 -6.18 -8.25
N GLU A 206 -27.55 -5.43 -7.15
CA GLU A 206 -27.61 -3.96 -7.18
C GLU A 206 -26.50 -3.34 -8.03
N LEU A 207 -25.27 -3.82 -7.88
CA LEU A 207 -24.14 -3.32 -8.68
C LEU A 207 -24.36 -3.57 -10.18
N ALA A 208 -24.81 -4.77 -10.52
CA ALA A 208 -25.07 -5.18 -11.89
C ALA A 208 -26.21 -4.35 -12.52
N ASP A 209 -27.28 -4.11 -11.76
CA ASP A 209 -28.43 -3.28 -12.18
C ASP A 209 -28.02 -1.83 -12.45
N GLN A 210 -27.27 -1.18 -11.53
CA GLN A 210 -26.76 0.20 -11.70
C GLN A 210 -25.81 0.38 -12.89
N LEU A 211 -25.28 -0.72 -13.40
CA LEU A 211 -24.35 -0.75 -14.53
C LEU A 211 -25.01 -1.27 -15.81
N HIS A 212 -26.27 -1.69 -15.75
CA HIS A 212 -26.99 -2.35 -16.83
C HIS A 212 -26.23 -3.56 -17.39
N LEU A 213 -25.63 -4.35 -16.50
CA LEU A 213 -24.87 -5.56 -16.84
C LEU A 213 -25.50 -6.81 -16.22
N ALA A 214 -25.27 -7.95 -16.85
CA ALA A 214 -25.56 -9.24 -16.20
C ALA A 214 -24.59 -9.46 -15.02
N PRO A 215 -25.05 -9.97 -13.86
CA PRO A 215 -24.20 -10.21 -12.68
C PRO A 215 -22.95 -11.05 -12.98
N GLY A 216 -23.10 -12.13 -13.76
CA GLY A 216 -21.98 -12.99 -14.16
C GLY A 216 -20.97 -12.28 -15.06
N TYR A 217 -21.44 -11.39 -15.95
CA TYR A 217 -20.56 -10.58 -16.78
C TYR A 217 -19.77 -9.58 -15.94
N LEU A 218 -20.43 -8.91 -14.98
CA LEU A 218 -19.78 -7.98 -14.05
C LEU A 218 -18.68 -8.69 -13.25
N VAL A 219 -18.96 -9.88 -12.69
CA VAL A 219 -17.95 -10.67 -11.97
C VAL A 219 -16.76 -10.99 -12.88
N ARG A 220 -17.02 -11.40 -14.13
CA ARG A 220 -15.96 -11.76 -15.08
C ARG A 220 -15.06 -10.58 -15.40
N VAL A 221 -15.61 -9.44 -15.80
CA VAL A 221 -14.80 -8.27 -16.18
C VAL A 221 -14.07 -7.67 -14.98
N PHE A 222 -14.72 -7.66 -13.81
CA PHE A 222 -14.11 -7.15 -12.57
C PHE A 222 -12.98 -8.05 -12.08
N LYS A 223 -13.16 -9.38 -12.12
CA LYS A 223 -12.10 -10.33 -11.76
C LYS A 223 -10.93 -10.31 -12.74
N ALA A 224 -11.19 -10.13 -14.03
CA ALA A 224 -10.13 -10.00 -15.03
C ALA A 224 -9.23 -8.78 -14.75
N ALA A 225 -9.82 -7.66 -14.35
CA ALA A 225 -9.07 -6.43 -14.06
C ALA A 225 -8.39 -6.43 -12.67
N THR A 226 -9.02 -7.02 -11.66
CA THR A 226 -8.61 -6.84 -10.25
C THR A 226 -8.07 -8.10 -9.57
N GLY A 227 -8.24 -9.27 -10.21
CA GLY A 227 -8.00 -10.58 -9.61
C GLY A 227 -9.12 -11.07 -8.68
N LEU A 228 -10.05 -10.21 -8.26
CA LEU A 228 -11.10 -10.52 -7.30
C LEU A 228 -12.52 -10.28 -7.85
N PRO A 229 -13.55 -11.00 -7.39
CA PRO A 229 -14.94 -10.58 -7.58
C PRO A 229 -15.26 -9.27 -6.84
N PRO A 230 -16.28 -8.49 -7.28
CA PRO A 230 -16.62 -7.19 -6.69
C PRO A 230 -16.77 -7.20 -5.16
N ILE A 231 -17.55 -8.15 -4.62
CA ILE A 231 -17.81 -8.22 -3.17
C ILE A 231 -16.55 -8.63 -2.37
N ALA A 232 -15.68 -9.45 -2.95
CA ALA A 232 -14.41 -9.81 -2.33
C ALA A 232 -13.45 -8.61 -2.31
N TYR A 233 -13.45 -7.80 -3.36
CA TYR A 233 -12.69 -6.55 -3.42
C TYR A 233 -13.20 -5.52 -2.40
N LEU A 234 -14.52 -5.33 -2.26
CA LEU A 234 -15.07 -4.50 -1.18
C LEU A 234 -14.64 -5.00 0.19
N ALA A 235 -14.65 -6.32 0.42
CA ALA A 235 -14.17 -6.89 1.68
C ALA A 235 -12.69 -6.57 1.94
N GLN A 236 -11.85 -6.55 0.90
CA GLN A 236 -10.45 -6.11 1.01
C GLN A 236 -10.35 -4.64 1.41
N LEU A 237 -11.05 -3.74 0.73
CA LEU A 237 -11.05 -2.32 1.08
C LEU A 237 -11.47 -2.09 2.54
N ARG A 238 -12.46 -2.86 3.02
CA ARG A 238 -12.96 -2.76 4.40
C ARG A 238 -11.93 -3.17 5.45
N VAL A 239 -11.18 -4.25 5.22
CA VAL A 239 -10.11 -4.63 6.17
C VAL A 239 -8.95 -3.64 6.14
N GLU A 240 -8.59 -3.11 4.97
CA GLU A 240 -7.58 -2.06 4.85
C GLU A 240 -8.01 -0.80 5.63
N HIS A 241 -9.25 -0.34 5.45
CA HIS A 241 -9.77 0.80 6.20
C HIS A 241 -9.88 0.53 7.70
N ALA A 242 -10.25 -0.70 8.08
CA ALA A 242 -10.26 -1.11 9.49
C ALA A 242 -8.86 -1.06 10.11
N ALA A 243 -7.81 -1.49 9.39
CA ALA A 243 -6.45 -1.40 9.88
C ALA A 243 -6.03 0.06 10.14
N VAL A 244 -6.38 0.98 9.21
CA VAL A 244 -6.14 2.42 9.40
C VAL A 244 -6.80 2.92 10.69
N LEU A 245 -8.09 2.63 10.89
CA LEU A 245 -8.82 3.02 12.10
C LEU A 245 -8.20 2.41 13.37
N LEU A 246 -7.83 1.12 13.34
CA LEU A 246 -7.21 0.44 14.49
C LEU A 246 -5.87 1.06 14.90
N LEU A 247 -5.11 1.61 13.94
CA LEU A 247 -3.81 2.25 14.16
C LEU A 247 -3.89 3.72 14.61
N HIS A 248 -4.99 4.40 14.29
CA HIS A 248 -5.11 5.87 14.49
C HIS A 248 -6.18 6.27 15.49
N THR A 249 -7.01 5.33 15.95
CA THR A 249 -8.10 5.63 16.88
C THR A 249 -8.21 4.58 17.99
N ASP A 250 -8.66 5.05 19.15
CA ASP A 250 -9.01 4.22 20.31
C ASP A 250 -10.43 3.66 20.23
N GLU A 251 -11.10 3.77 19.07
CA GLU A 251 -12.46 3.27 18.92
C GLU A 251 -12.54 1.77 19.26
N PRO A 252 -13.58 1.31 19.97
CA PRO A 252 -13.75 -0.12 20.24
C PRO A 252 -13.69 -0.93 18.94
N VAL A 253 -13.05 -2.11 18.96
CA VAL A 253 -12.92 -2.99 17.78
C VAL A 253 -14.28 -3.30 17.14
N THR A 254 -15.35 -3.36 17.94
CA THR A 254 -16.73 -3.48 17.47
C THR A 254 -17.24 -2.28 16.70
N SER A 255 -16.88 -1.06 17.13
CA SER A 255 -17.22 0.19 16.44
C SER A 255 -16.48 0.30 15.11
N VAL A 256 -15.19 -0.06 15.08
CA VAL A 256 -14.42 -0.16 13.84
C VAL A 256 -15.08 -1.13 12.85
N GLY A 257 -15.49 -2.32 13.31
CA GLY A 257 -16.23 -3.28 12.49
C GLY A 257 -17.50 -2.67 11.88
N ARG A 258 -18.31 -1.96 12.67
CA ARG A 258 -19.51 -1.25 12.18
C ARG A 258 -19.18 -0.16 11.17
N ALA A 259 -18.15 0.65 11.45
CA ALA A 259 -17.72 1.76 10.59
C ALA A 259 -17.31 1.27 9.19
N VAL A 260 -16.73 0.07 9.09
CA VAL A 260 -16.37 -0.54 7.80
C VAL A 260 -17.49 -1.42 7.21
N GLY A 261 -18.70 -1.40 7.75
CA GLY A 261 -19.86 -2.11 7.19
C GLY A 261 -19.98 -3.59 7.61
N TRP A 262 -19.39 -3.97 8.74
CA TRP A 262 -19.51 -5.29 9.37
C TRP A 262 -19.98 -5.18 10.82
N PRO A 263 -21.31 -5.03 11.04
CA PRO A 263 -21.87 -4.90 12.37
C PRO A 263 -21.75 -6.18 13.22
N ASP A 264 -21.66 -7.35 12.57
CA ASP A 264 -21.39 -8.62 13.25
C ASP A 264 -19.89 -8.73 13.60
N GLN A 265 -19.61 -8.72 14.91
CA GLN A 265 -18.25 -8.76 15.45
C GLN A 265 -17.50 -10.06 15.09
N ASN A 266 -18.17 -11.20 15.07
CA ASN A 266 -17.55 -12.48 14.75
C ASN A 266 -17.18 -12.55 13.27
N TYR A 267 -18.04 -12.02 12.41
CA TYR A 267 -17.79 -11.89 10.99
C TYR A 267 -16.60 -10.96 10.73
N PHE A 268 -16.58 -9.78 11.34
CA PHE A 268 -15.46 -8.85 11.25
C PHE A 268 -14.14 -9.49 11.72
N ALA A 269 -14.13 -10.09 12.91
CA ALA A 269 -12.94 -10.71 13.48
C ALA A 269 -12.38 -11.82 12.56
N ARG A 270 -13.26 -12.66 12.00
CA ARG A 270 -12.85 -13.71 11.05
C ARG A 270 -12.28 -13.12 9.76
N ARG A 271 -12.88 -12.06 9.21
CA ARG A 271 -12.41 -11.41 7.98
C ARG A 271 -11.06 -10.71 8.20
N PHE A 272 -10.93 -9.96 9.29
CA PHE A 272 -9.68 -9.28 9.64
C PHE A 272 -8.54 -10.28 9.84
N LYS A 273 -8.77 -11.34 10.64
CA LYS A 273 -7.77 -12.40 10.87
C LYS A 273 -7.41 -13.15 9.58
N ALA A 274 -8.38 -13.44 8.72
CA ALA A 274 -8.10 -14.08 7.43
C ALA A 274 -7.23 -13.20 6.52
N HIS A 275 -7.37 -11.87 6.62
CA HIS A 275 -6.63 -10.93 5.81
C HIS A 275 -5.23 -10.65 6.34
N TYR A 276 -5.07 -10.34 7.63
CA TYR A 276 -3.80 -9.91 8.24
C TYR A 276 -3.08 -10.98 9.08
N GLY A 277 -3.66 -12.17 9.22
CA GLY A 277 -3.11 -13.27 10.04
C GLY A 277 -3.30 -13.08 11.56
N LEU A 278 -3.62 -11.88 12.01
CA LEU A 278 -3.84 -11.51 13.41
C LEU A 278 -5.29 -11.08 13.63
N ASN A 279 -5.85 -11.32 14.82
CA ASN A 279 -7.13 -10.72 15.16
C ASN A 279 -6.96 -9.20 15.37
N ALA A 280 -8.03 -8.42 15.17
CA ALA A 280 -7.99 -6.97 15.23
C ALA A 280 -7.49 -6.39 16.57
N THR A 281 -7.85 -7.02 17.70
CA THR A 281 -7.39 -6.58 19.03
C THR A 281 -5.89 -6.76 19.19
N THR A 282 -5.36 -7.95 18.86
CA THR A 282 -3.91 -8.22 18.90
C THR A 282 -3.15 -7.36 17.90
N TYR A 283 -3.73 -7.12 16.71
CA TYR A 283 -3.16 -6.23 15.72
C TYR A 283 -3.00 -4.81 16.28
N ARG A 284 -4.05 -4.25 16.90
CA ARG A 284 -3.97 -2.95 17.58
C ARG A 284 -2.94 -2.97 18.71
N GLN A 285 -3.02 -3.93 19.63
CA GLN A 285 -2.09 -3.99 20.78
C GLN A 285 -0.63 -4.04 20.35
N ARG A 286 -0.34 -4.67 19.22
CA ARG A 286 1.02 -4.83 18.73
C ARG A 286 1.54 -3.62 17.97
N PHE A 287 0.66 -2.89 17.28
CA PHE A 287 1.07 -1.93 16.25
C PHE A 287 0.47 -0.53 16.38
N ALA A 288 -0.61 -0.36 17.16
CA ALA A 288 -1.06 0.97 17.49
C ALA A 288 -0.04 1.59 18.44
N THR A 289 0.57 2.67 18.00
CA THR A 289 1.41 3.54 18.81
C THR A 289 0.54 4.11 19.93
N HIS A 290 0.66 3.55 21.14
CA HIS A 290 0.22 4.26 22.32
C HIS A 290 1.02 5.57 22.40
N VAL A 291 0.34 6.70 22.60
CA VAL A 291 0.94 8.03 22.79
C VAL A 291 1.65 8.13 24.16
N ASP A 292 2.22 7.03 24.66
CA ASP A 292 2.94 7.00 25.92
C ASP A 292 4.45 7.04 25.69
N HIS A 293 5.04 8.08 26.26
CA HIS A 293 6.48 8.32 26.37
C HIS A 293 7.19 7.10 26.97
N HIS A 294 8.38 6.81 26.44
CA HIS A 294 9.27 5.69 26.81
C HIS A 294 8.83 4.31 26.36
N ASP A 295 9.22 3.92 25.14
CA ASP A 295 10.02 2.71 24.95
C ASP A 295 10.77 2.80 23.61
N GLY A 296 12.06 2.46 23.65
CA GLY A 296 13.02 2.72 22.59
C GLY A 296 12.70 1.99 21.29
N LEU A 297 12.34 2.76 20.26
CA LEU A 297 12.42 2.35 18.86
C LEU A 297 13.91 2.22 18.48
N PRO A 298 14.37 1.14 17.81
CA PRO A 298 15.65 1.18 17.14
C PRO A 298 15.52 2.18 15.98
N ALA A 299 16.15 3.35 16.15
CA ALA A 299 16.13 4.41 15.17
C ALA A 299 16.82 3.93 13.89
N ALA A 300 16.06 3.76 12.81
CA ALA A 300 16.63 3.96 11.49
C ALA A 300 16.99 5.45 11.43
N GLU A 301 18.28 5.77 11.56
CA GLU A 301 18.71 7.14 11.45
C GLU A 301 18.57 7.58 9.98
N PRO A 302 17.88 8.70 9.70
CA PRO A 302 17.91 9.27 8.36
C PRO A 302 19.37 9.60 8.04
N ILE A 303 19.86 9.10 6.90
CA ILE A 303 21.22 9.43 6.46
C ILE A 303 21.26 10.94 6.19
N PRO A 304 22.17 11.71 6.82
CA PRO A 304 22.31 13.13 6.52
C PRO A 304 22.63 13.30 5.02
N GLU A 305 21.83 14.09 4.30
CA GLU A 305 22.12 14.41 2.90
C GLU A 305 23.46 15.17 2.84
N ALA A 306 24.37 14.74 1.97
CA ALA A 306 25.62 15.45 1.73
C ALA A 306 25.30 16.83 1.15
N GLY A 307 25.74 17.90 1.85
CA GLY A 307 25.49 19.30 1.47
C GLY A 307 26.23 19.76 0.23
#